data_AF-A0A1F4Z6H7-F1
#
_entry.id   AF-A0A1F4Z6H7-F1
#
_cell.length_a   1.000
_cell.length_b   1.000
_cell.length_c   1.000
_cell.angle_alpha   90.00
_cell.angle_beta   90.00
_cell.angle_gamma   90.00
#
_symmetry.space_group_name_H-M   'P 1'
#
loop_
_entity.id
_entity.type
_entity.pdbx_description
1 polymer ?
#
loop_
_entity_poly.entity_id
_entity_poly.type
_entity_poly.pdbx_seq_one_letter_code
_entity_poly.pdbx_strand_id
1 'polypeptide(L)'
;MQIIGRNTTSPKASRGKSGIRPDIDDSICFYSTWEANIARVLTLMNINWQYSPKIFDLGKHTYRPDFYLPDSNLFLEVKNYMNDYSRERDRLFRQKYPNIKLEIISKEKYKQLESVFKPLIYKWE
;
A
#
# COMPACT_ATOMS: atom_id res chain seq x y z
N MET A 1 -22.73 -4.17 0.58
CA MET A 1 -21.45 -3.87 -0.13
C MET A 1 -20.33 -4.69 0.49
N GLN A 2 -19.49 -5.33 -0.32
CA GLN A 2 -18.34 -6.09 0.18
C GLN A 2 -17.22 -5.10 0.53
N ILE A 3 -16.79 -5.06 1.80
CA ILE A 3 -15.71 -4.17 2.23
C ILE A 3 -14.36 -4.84 1.94
N ILE A 4 -13.49 -4.17 1.19
CA ILE A 4 -12.12 -4.60 0.92
C ILE A 4 -11.24 -4.24 2.12
N GLY A 5 -10.38 -5.16 2.57
CA GLY A 5 -9.39 -4.87 3.61
C GLY A 5 -9.86 -5.05 5.07
N ARG A 6 -11.04 -5.60 5.36
CA ARG A 6 -11.50 -5.75 6.77
C ARG A 6 -10.97 -6.97 7.54
N ASN A 7 -10.51 -8.02 6.86
CA ASN A 7 -10.30 -9.35 7.47
C ASN A 7 -8.84 -9.84 7.51
N THR A 8 -7.82 -8.98 7.37
CA THR A 8 -6.44 -9.49 7.45
C THR A 8 -5.94 -9.50 8.90
N THR A 9 -5.43 -10.66 9.33
CA THR A 9 -4.67 -10.85 10.59
C THR A 9 -3.22 -10.35 10.45
N SER A 10 -2.95 -9.47 9.48
CA SER A 10 -1.60 -9.02 9.16
C SER A 10 -1.01 -8.23 10.33
N PRO A 11 0.22 -8.54 10.79
CA PRO A 11 0.91 -7.75 11.80
C PRO A 11 1.04 -6.26 11.43
N LYS A 12 0.91 -5.90 10.14
CA LYS A 12 0.81 -4.51 9.63
C LYS A 12 -0.30 -3.71 10.35
N ALA A 13 -1.42 -4.36 10.68
CA ALA A 13 -2.59 -3.72 11.28
C ALA A 13 -2.42 -3.37 12.77
N SER A 14 -1.37 -3.85 13.46
CA SER A 14 -1.22 -3.63 14.91
C SER A 14 -0.68 -2.25 15.30
N ARG A 15 -0.13 -1.48 14.34
CA ARG A 15 0.52 -0.18 14.61
C ARG A 15 -0.08 1.02 13.85
N GLY A 16 -0.92 0.78 12.85
CA GLY A 16 -1.54 1.82 12.03
C GLY A 16 -2.99 2.08 12.42
N LYS A 17 -3.50 3.28 12.14
CA LYS A 17 -4.94 3.58 12.24
C LYS A 17 -5.66 3.04 11.02
N SER A 18 -6.21 1.84 11.16
CA SER A 18 -7.04 1.23 10.11
C SER A 18 -8.41 1.89 10.01
N GLY A 19 -9.08 1.74 8.87
CA GLY A 19 -10.48 2.09 8.69
C GLY A 19 -10.83 2.55 7.29
N ILE A 20 -12.12 2.75 7.07
CA ILE A 20 -12.66 3.31 5.83
C ILE A 20 -12.44 4.82 5.80
N ARG A 21 -12.21 5.37 4.61
CA ARG A 21 -12.07 6.81 4.36
C ARG A 21 -13.03 7.19 3.23
N PRO A 22 -14.23 7.71 3.57
CA PRO A 22 -15.28 8.02 2.58
C PRO A 22 -14.88 9.04 1.51
N ASP A 23 -13.84 9.84 1.77
CA ASP A 23 -13.28 10.75 0.77
C ASP A 23 -12.47 10.06 -0.33
N ILE A 24 -12.14 8.78 -0.14
CA ILE A 24 -11.40 7.96 -1.10
C ILE A 24 -12.35 6.92 -1.70
N ASP A 25 -12.94 6.07 -0.87
CA ASP A 25 -13.88 5.02 -1.27
C ASP A 25 -14.66 4.51 -0.04
N ASP A 26 -15.98 4.35 -0.16
CA ASP A 26 -16.87 3.90 0.94
C ASP A 26 -16.73 2.41 1.27
N SER A 27 -16.04 1.64 0.43
CA SER A 27 -15.89 0.19 0.52
C SER A 27 -14.46 -0.27 0.82
N ILE A 28 -13.48 0.63 0.81
CA ILE A 28 -12.06 0.29 1.08
C ILE A 28 -11.69 0.63 2.52
N CYS A 29 -11.28 -0.39 3.28
CA CYS A 29 -10.69 -0.25 4.59
C CYS A 29 -9.16 -0.31 4.48
N PHE A 30 -8.51 0.85 4.60
CA PHE A 30 -7.05 0.95 4.63
C PHE A 30 -6.50 0.45 5.97
N TYR A 31 -5.30 -0.14 5.97
CA TYR A 31 -4.65 -0.61 7.20
C TYR A 31 -3.85 0.47 7.93
N SER A 32 -3.55 1.57 7.23
CA SER A 32 -2.79 2.68 7.80
C SER A 32 -3.22 4.01 7.20
N THR A 33 -2.94 5.10 7.93
CA THR A 33 -3.10 6.46 7.41
C THR A 33 -2.18 6.72 6.21
N TRP A 34 -1.01 6.09 6.17
CA TRP A 34 -0.07 6.24 5.07
C TRP A 34 -0.62 5.64 3.78
N GLU A 35 -1.23 4.46 3.83
CA GLU A 35 -1.91 3.89 2.66
C GLU A 35 -3.05 4.81 2.19
N ALA A 36 -3.89 5.30 3.10
CA ALA A 36 -4.95 6.24 2.75
C ALA A 36 -4.41 7.52 2.10
N ASN A 37 -3.33 8.09 2.64
CA ASN A 37 -2.70 9.27 2.06
C ASN A 37 -2.08 8.99 0.68
N ILE A 38 -1.44 7.83 0.49
CA ILE A 38 -0.94 7.43 -0.83
C ILE A 38 -2.09 7.24 -1.84
N ALA A 39 -3.21 6.65 -1.43
CA ALA A 39 -4.40 6.56 -2.28
C ALA A 39 -4.89 7.96 -2.71
N ARG A 40 -4.92 8.93 -1.78
CA ARG A 40 -5.26 10.33 -2.10
C ARG A 40 -4.28 10.96 -3.09
N VAL A 41 -2.97 10.71 -2.93
CA VAL A 41 -1.93 11.20 -3.85
C VAL A 41 -2.14 10.62 -5.24
N LEU A 42 -2.33 9.30 -5.37
CA LEU A 42 -2.55 8.63 -6.65
C LEU A 42 -3.80 9.16 -7.34
N THR A 43 -4.90 9.33 -6.60
CA THR A 43 -6.15 9.92 -7.11
C THR A 43 -5.94 11.37 -7.57
N LEU A 44 -5.27 12.21 -6.77
CA LEU A 44 -4.98 13.61 -7.16
C LEU A 44 -4.12 13.70 -8.42
N MET A 45 -3.20 12.75 -8.60
CA MET A 45 -2.35 12.64 -9.78
C MET A 45 -3.05 11.98 -11.00
N ASN A 46 -4.34 11.65 -10.88
CA ASN A 46 -5.11 10.91 -11.90
C ASN A 46 -4.46 9.57 -12.31
N ILE A 47 -3.83 8.88 -11.35
CA ILE A 47 -3.25 7.55 -11.56
C ILE A 47 -4.29 6.50 -11.20
N ASN A 48 -4.60 5.58 -12.10
CA ASN A 48 -5.48 4.45 -11.79
C ASN A 48 -4.80 3.52 -10.78
N TRP A 49 -5.54 3.07 -9.76
CA TRP A 49 -5.03 2.17 -8.74
C TRP A 49 -6.09 1.19 -8.24
N GLN A 50 -5.63 0.04 -7.75
CA GLN A 50 -6.44 -0.95 -7.05
C GLN A 50 -5.82 -1.22 -5.68
N TYR A 51 -6.64 -1.22 -4.63
CA TYR A 51 -6.15 -1.50 -3.27
C TYR A 51 -5.99 -3.00 -3.04
N SER A 52 -4.75 -3.40 -2.82
CA SER A 52 -4.35 -4.74 -2.41
C SER A 52 -5.01 -5.88 -3.20
N PRO A 53 -5.03 -5.86 -4.56
CA PRO A 53 -5.88 -6.77 -5.33
C PRO A 53 -5.37 -8.21 -5.39
N LYS A 54 -4.08 -8.43 -5.13
CA LYS A 54 -3.42 -9.73 -5.39
C LYS A 54 -2.57 -10.20 -4.23
N ILE A 55 -2.75 -11.47 -3.89
CA ILE A 55 -1.90 -12.20 -2.95
C ILE A 55 -0.92 -13.06 -3.76
N PHE A 56 0.36 -12.97 -3.41
CA PHE A 56 1.43 -13.77 -3.95
C PHE A 56 1.88 -14.79 -2.93
N ASP A 57 2.00 -16.04 -3.35
CA ASP A 57 2.54 -17.10 -2.52
C ASP A 57 4.08 -17.11 -2.62
N LEU A 58 4.78 -16.97 -1.50
CA LEU A 58 6.24 -17.05 -1.41
C LEU A 58 6.72 -18.40 -0.85
N GLY A 59 5.83 -19.40 -0.75
CA GLY A 59 6.08 -20.69 -0.11
C GLY A 59 5.85 -20.60 1.39
N LYS A 60 6.83 -20.07 2.13
CA LYS A 60 6.73 -19.93 3.61
C LYS A 60 5.85 -18.75 4.05
N HIS A 61 5.69 -17.76 3.19
CA HIS A 61 4.97 -16.53 3.47
C HIS A 61 4.03 -16.18 2.32
N THR A 62 3.02 -15.38 2.59
CA THR A 62 2.27 -14.69 1.55
C THR A 62 2.69 -13.23 1.50
N TYR A 63 2.67 -12.66 0.29
CA TYR A 63 2.95 -11.25 0.05
C TYR A 63 1.77 -10.61 -0.65
N ARG A 64 1.21 -9.56 -0.06
CA ARG A 64 0.10 -8.81 -0.62
C ARG A 64 0.50 -7.34 -0.63
N PRO A 65 0.98 -6.81 -1.77
CA PRO A 65 1.29 -5.39 -1.90
C PRO A 65 0.07 -4.53 -1.58
N ASP A 66 0.30 -3.28 -1.21
CA ASP A 66 -0.76 -2.36 -0.80
C ASP A 66 -1.53 -1.81 -2.01
N PHE A 67 -0.85 -1.57 -3.14
CA PHE A 67 -1.49 -1.07 -4.36
C PHE A 67 -1.01 -1.79 -5.62
N TYR A 68 -1.85 -1.78 -6.65
CA TYR A 68 -1.51 -2.12 -8.02
C TYR A 68 -1.91 -0.98 -8.94
N LEU A 69 -0.99 -0.56 -9.82
CA LEU A 69 -1.19 0.44 -10.84
C LEU A 69 -1.30 -0.28 -12.20
N PRO A 70 -2.52 -0.44 -12.75
CA PRO A 70 -2.74 -1.22 -13.97
C PRO A 70 -2.05 -0.62 -15.19
N ASP A 71 -2.01 0.70 -15.31
CA ASP A 71 -1.48 1.40 -16.49
C ASP A 71 0.03 1.18 -16.68
N SER A 72 0.76 0.92 -15.59
CA SER A 72 2.21 0.69 -15.60
C SER A 72 2.61 -0.74 -15.23
N ASN A 73 1.64 -1.61 -14.94
CA ASN A 73 1.81 -2.96 -14.40
C ASN A 73 2.80 -2.97 -13.22
N LEU A 74 2.54 -2.11 -12.23
CA LEU A 74 3.41 -1.86 -11.08
C LEU A 74 2.67 -2.12 -9.77
N PHE A 75 3.28 -2.87 -8.86
CA PHE A 75 2.83 -2.95 -7.48
C PHE A 75 3.57 -1.94 -6.60
N LEU A 76 2.85 -1.34 -5.67
CA LEU A 76 3.42 -0.46 -4.64
C LEU A 76 3.19 -1.06 -3.25
N GLU A 77 4.22 -0.98 -2.41
CA GLU A 77 4.18 -1.35 -1.00
C GLU A 77 4.56 -0.14 -0.15
N VAL A 78 3.71 0.23 0.80
CA VAL A 78 3.94 1.37 1.69
C VAL A 78 4.57 0.87 2.99
N LYS A 79 5.78 1.36 3.31
CA LYS A 79 6.57 0.87 4.45
C LYS A 79 7.25 2.00 5.20
N ASN A 80 6.89 2.15 6.48
CA ASN A 80 7.62 3.02 7.41
C ASN A 80 8.98 2.41 7.86
N TYR A 81 9.05 1.09 8.02
CA TYR A 81 10.28 0.41 8.44
C TYR A 81 10.41 -0.97 7.79
N MET A 82 11.62 -1.26 7.32
CA MET A 82 12.02 -2.57 6.82
C MET A 82 12.71 -3.35 7.95
N ASN A 83 11.99 -4.25 8.60
CA ASN A 83 12.59 -5.25 9.50
C ASN A 83 13.03 -6.50 8.71
N ASP A 84 13.68 -7.46 9.37
CA ASP A 84 14.18 -8.68 8.72
C ASP A 84 13.06 -9.47 8.02
N TYR A 85 11.90 -9.59 8.66
CA TYR A 85 10.72 -10.24 8.05
C TYR A 85 10.27 -9.54 6.76
N SER A 86 10.29 -8.21 6.72
CA SER A 86 9.93 -7.44 5.52
C SER A 86 10.97 -7.56 4.42
N ARG A 87 12.26 -7.53 4.79
CA ARG A 87 13.37 -7.75 3.86
C ARG A 87 13.35 -9.15 3.25
N GLU A 88 13.09 -10.18 4.06
CA GLU A 88 12.99 -11.56 3.61
C GLU A 88 11.82 -11.72 2.62
N ARG A 89 10.64 -11.16 2.93
CA ARG A 89 9.49 -11.19 2.03
C ARG A 89 9.74 -10.45 0.71
N ASP A 90 10.34 -9.27 0.74
CA ASP A 90 10.70 -8.55 -0.49
C ASP A 90 11.73 -9.35 -1.33
N ARG A 91 12.76 -9.90 -0.69
CA ARG A 91 13.75 -10.75 -1.35
C ARG A 91 13.11 -11.97 -2.01
N LEU A 92 12.30 -12.73 -1.26
CA LEU A 92 11.61 -13.92 -1.77
C LEU A 92 10.63 -13.56 -2.90
N PHE A 93 9.93 -12.42 -2.78
CA PHE A 93 9.05 -11.94 -3.84
C PHE A 93 9.82 -11.65 -5.12
N ARG A 94 10.91 -10.87 -5.04
CA ARG A 94 11.73 -10.53 -6.21
C ARG A 94 12.40 -11.75 -6.82
N GLN A 95 12.78 -12.74 -6.02
CA GLN A 95 13.33 -14.01 -6.50
C GLN A 95 12.29 -14.88 -7.22
N LYS A 96 11.09 -15.04 -6.64
CA LYS A 96 10.04 -15.92 -7.20
C LYS A 96 9.28 -15.26 -8.35
N TYR A 97 9.20 -13.93 -8.37
CA TYR A 97 8.46 -13.15 -9.36
C TYR A 97 9.32 -12.05 -10.00
N PRO A 98 10.44 -12.39 -10.67
CA PRO A 98 11.40 -11.41 -11.17
C PRO A 98 10.83 -10.46 -12.24
N ASN A 99 9.77 -10.89 -12.95
CA ASN A 99 9.12 -10.11 -14.00
C ASN A 99 8.02 -9.18 -13.47
N ILE A 100 7.70 -9.22 -12.18
CA ILE A 100 6.69 -8.37 -11.57
C ILE A 100 7.36 -7.16 -10.94
N LYS A 101 6.98 -5.97 -11.39
CA LYS A 101 7.50 -4.71 -10.85
C LYS A 101 6.90 -4.45 -9.47
N LEU A 102 7.76 -4.20 -8.50
CA LEU A 102 7.40 -3.83 -7.14
C LEU A 102 8.30 -2.69 -6.67
N GLU A 103 7.67 -1.58 -6.31
CA GLU A 103 8.34 -0.44 -5.67
C GLU A 103 7.88 -0.29 -4.22
N ILE A 104 8.85 0.00 -3.35
CA ILE A 104 8.57 0.28 -1.94
C ILE A 104 8.58 1.78 -1.73
N ILE A 105 7.46 2.33 -1.27
CA ILE A 105 7.39 3.69 -0.75
C ILE A 105 7.92 3.64 0.68
N SER A 106 9.23 3.91 0.82
CA SER A 106 9.90 3.99 2.11
C SER A 106 9.42 5.19 2.92
N LYS A 107 9.84 5.27 4.19
CA LYS A 107 9.60 6.43 5.05
C LYS A 107 10.10 7.73 4.42
N GLU A 108 11.29 7.72 3.87
CA GLU A 108 11.93 8.89 3.27
C GLU A 108 11.11 9.36 2.05
N LYS A 109 10.74 8.43 1.17
CA LYS A 109 9.91 8.74 -0.01
C LYS A 109 8.52 9.23 0.38
N TYR A 110 7.90 8.59 1.37
CA TYR A 110 6.62 9.03 1.90
C TYR A 110 6.69 10.46 2.45
N LYS A 111 7.75 10.81 3.20
CA LYS A 111 7.93 12.16 3.74
C LYS A 111 8.17 13.21 2.65
N GLN A 112 8.84 12.86 1.57
CA GLN A 112 8.93 13.74 0.40
C GLN A 112 7.55 14.00 -0.20
N LEU A 113 6.76 12.94 -0.45
CA LEU A 113 5.38 13.08 -0.94
C LEU A 113 4.51 13.89 0.02
N GLU A 114 4.62 13.64 1.33
CA GLU A 114 3.90 14.39 2.37
C GLU A 114 4.20 15.88 2.28
N SER A 115 5.47 16.28 2.15
CA SER A 115 5.83 17.70 2.07
C SER A 115 5.21 18.44 0.88
N VAL A 116 5.01 17.74 -0.24
CA VAL A 116 4.45 18.29 -1.48
C VAL A 116 2.93 18.26 -1.49
N PHE A 117 2.33 17.15 -1.08
CA PHE A 117 0.90 16.88 -1.29
C PHE A 117 0.03 17.18 -0.07
N LYS A 118 0.58 17.17 1.15
CA LYS A 118 -0.19 17.52 2.35
C LYS A 118 -0.90 18.87 2.25
N PRO A 119 -0.30 19.94 1.69
CA PRO A 119 -1.00 21.22 1.52
C PRO A 119 -2.11 21.17 0.46
N LEU A 120 -2.07 20.22 -0.48
CA LEU A 120 -2.98 20.10 -1.62
C LEU A 120 -4.17 19.18 -1.33
N ILE A 121 -4.09 18.36 -0.28
CA ILE A 121 -5.07 17.32 0.04
C ILE A 121 -5.77 17.68 1.36
N TYR A 122 -7.02 18.12 1.27
CA TYR A 122 -7.80 18.61 2.41
C TYR A 122 -7.89 17.64 3.59
N LYS A 123 -7.99 16.33 3.33
CA LYS A 123 -8.12 15.27 4.35
C LYS A 123 -6.84 14.47 4.59
N TRP A 124 -5.67 15.09 4.41
CA TRP A 124 -4.41 14.45 4.76
C TRP A 124 -4.36 14.10 6.26
N GLU A 125 -3.96 12.87 6.60
CA GLU A 125 -3.82 12.36 7.98
C GLU A 125 -2.38 12.39 8.52
#